data_AF-A0A8T4UIZ8-F1
#
_entry.id   AF-A0A8T4UIZ8-F1
#
_cell.length_a   1.000
_cell.length_b   1.000
_cell.length_c   1.000
_cell.angle_alpha   90.00
_cell.angle_beta   90.00
_cell.angle_gamma   90.00
#
_symmetry.space_group_name_H-M   'P 1'
#
loop_
_entity.id
_entity.type
_entity.pdbx_description
1 polymer ?
#
loop_
_entity_poly.entity_id
_entity_poly.type
_entity_poly.pdbx_seq_one_letter_code
_entity_poly.pdbx_strand_id
1 'polypeptide(L)'
;MLRAKKDFEDKDLLWTTVAIYYAEYYALYSFLQRIGIKCENHSCSILAVSFLLGMEKIKIINEHKDKRIDAQYYMKVDQEHKIKFMLTEAQNFISNFDELVSNLSEIEIKEYRSKMSGL
;
A
#
# COMPACT_ATOMS: atom_id res chain seq x y z
N MET A 1 4.13 -5.41 8.09
CA MET A 1 3.16 -6.44 8.57
C MET A 1 3.37 -6.92 10.01
N LEU A 2 4.60 -7.24 10.45
CA LEU A 2 4.81 -7.72 11.83
C LEU A 2 4.21 -6.79 12.90
N ARG A 3 4.41 -5.47 12.73
CA ARG A 3 3.83 -4.48 13.64
C ARG A 3 2.30 -4.54 13.70
N ALA A 4 1.63 -4.54 12.55
CA ALA A 4 0.16 -4.60 12.47
C ALA A 4 -0.41 -5.88 13.11
N LYS A 5 0.26 -7.03 12.93
CA LYS A 5 -0.15 -8.29 13.57
C LYS A 5 -0.02 -8.21 15.10
N LYS A 6 1.10 -7.66 15.58
CA LYS A 6 1.31 -7.45 17.02
C LYS A 6 0.25 -6.52 17.63
N ASP A 7 0.01 -5.37 17.00
CA ASP A 7 -1.01 -4.41 17.48
C ASP A 7 -2.40 -5.06 17.55
N PHE A 8 -2.71 -5.96 16.60
CA PHE A 8 -3.99 -6.68 16.59
C PHE A 8 -4.10 -7.70 17.73
N GLU A 9 -3.02 -8.43 18.01
CA GLU A 9 -2.93 -9.35 19.15
C GLU A 9 -3.09 -8.61 20.49
N ASP A 10 -2.50 -7.42 20.59
CA ASP A 10 -2.60 -6.51 21.75
C ASP A 10 -3.98 -5.82 21.84
N LYS A 11 -4.91 -6.12 20.94
CA LYS A 11 -6.25 -5.50 20.82
C LYS A 11 -6.23 -3.99 20.55
N ASP A 12 -5.11 -3.48 20.07
CA ASP A 12 -4.96 -2.10 19.62
C ASP A 12 -5.44 -1.96 18.17
N LEU A 13 -6.77 -1.96 18.02
CA LEU A 13 -7.42 -1.93 16.72
C LEU A 13 -7.11 -0.65 15.93
N LEU A 14 -6.93 0.48 16.63
CA LEU A 14 -6.58 1.76 16.03
C LEU A 14 -5.21 1.67 15.38
N TRP A 15 -4.18 1.27 16.14
CA TRP A 15 -2.83 1.17 15.62
C TRP A 15 -2.66 0.03 14.62
N THR A 16 -3.46 -1.03 14.74
CA THR A 16 -3.55 -2.07 13.70
C THR A 16 -3.96 -1.47 12.36
N THR A 17 -5.07 -0.71 12.30
CA THR A 17 -5.55 -0.07 11.06
C THR A 17 -4.50 0.86 10.46
N VAL A 18 -3.81 1.64 11.29
CA VAL A 18 -2.74 2.53 10.84
C VAL A 18 -1.56 1.74 10.27
N ALA A 19 -1.10 0.71 10.98
CA ALA A 19 0.05 -0.09 10.58
C ALA A 19 -0.21 -0.91 9.30
N ILE A 20 -1.45 -1.35 9.06
CA ILE A 20 -1.87 -1.98 7.79
C ILE A 20 -1.59 -1.05 6.62
N TYR A 21 -2.15 0.16 6.66
CA TYR A 21 -2.02 1.12 5.57
C TYR A 21 -0.56 1.44 5.27
N TYR A 22 0.26 1.67 6.30
CA TYR A 22 1.68 1.97 6.06
C TYR A 22 2.45 0.78 5.48
N ALA A 23 2.12 -0.45 5.87
CA ALA A 23 2.75 -1.63 5.29
C ALA A 23 2.43 -1.76 3.79
N GLU A 24 1.19 -1.54 3.40
CA GLU A 24 0.77 -1.51 1.98
C GLU A 24 1.44 -0.37 1.23
N TYR A 25 1.47 0.83 1.83
CA TYR A 25 2.13 1.98 1.23
C TYR A 25 3.61 1.72 0.96
N TYR A 26 4.34 1.11 1.89
CA TYR A 26 5.74 0.79 1.66
C TYR A 26 5.96 -0.30 0.61
N ALA A 27 5.06 -1.30 0.51
CA ALA A 27 5.12 -2.28 -0.56
C ALA A 27 4.89 -1.62 -1.94
N LEU A 28 3.87 -0.76 -2.04
CA LEU A 28 3.63 0.03 -3.25
C LEU A 28 4.81 0.96 -3.57
N TYR A 29 5.37 1.62 -2.56
CA TYR A 29 6.48 2.55 -2.73
C TYR A 29 7.77 1.84 -3.14
N SER A 30 7.97 0.58 -2.73
CA SER A 30 9.11 -0.23 -3.15
C SER A 30 9.15 -0.42 -4.69
N PHE A 31 7.99 -0.53 -5.34
CA PHE A 31 7.90 -0.55 -6.79
C PHE A 31 8.37 0.75 -7.41
N LEU A 32 7.90 1.90 -6.90
CA LEU A 32 8.36 3.21 -7.37
C LEU A 32 9.88 3.38 -7.19
N GLN A 33 10.42 2.95 -6.05
CA GLN A 33 11.87 2.97 -5.81
C GLN A 33 12.63 2.06 -6.78
N ARG A 34 12.12 0.85 -7.06
CA ARG A 34 12.74 -0.10 -7.99
C ARG A 34 12.86 0.50 -9.40
N ILE A 35 11.87 1.28 -9.82
CA ILE A 35 11.90 2.02 -11.10
C ILE A 35 12.56 3.41 -10.98
N GLY A 36 13.11 3.79 -9.83
CA GLY A 36 13.86 5.04 -9.64
C GLY A 36 13.01 6.31 -9.54
N ILE A 37 11.73 6.19 -9.15
CA ILE A 37 10.82 7.32 -8.97
C ILE A 37 10.70 7.65 -7.49
N LYS A 38 10.98 8.92 -7.15
CA LYS A 38 10.79 9.45 -5.80
C LYS A 38 9.47 10.21 -5.75
N CYS A 39 8.64 9.92 -4.75
CA CYS A 39 7.41 10.65 -4.50
C CYS A 39 7.11 10.65 -2.99
N GLU A 40 7.17 11.83 -2.36
CA GLU A 40 7.02 11.95 -0.90
C GLU A 40 5.55 12.12 -0.48
N ASN A 41 4.66 12.41 -1.43
CA ASN A 41 3.23 12.52 -1.17
C ASN A 41 2.55 11.15 -1.39
N HIS A 42 1.83 10.68 -0.37
CA HIS A 42 1.14 9.39 -0.40
C HIS A 42 0.11 9.29 -1.53
N SER A 43 -0.73 10.32 -1.69
CA SER A 43 -1.76 10.34 -2.73
C SER A 43 -1.14 10.37 -4.13
N CYS A 44 -0.09 11.17 -4.33
CA CYS A 44 0.64 11.20 -5.61
C CYS A 44 1.34 9.88 -5.90
N SER A 45 1.89 9.19 -4.88
CA SER A 45 2.52 7.88 -5.04
C SER A 45 1.50 6.84 -5.51
N ILE A 46 0.34 6.78 -4.86
CA ILE A 46 -0.76 5.87 -5.23
C ILE A 46 -1.24 6.19 -6.65
N LEU A 47 -1.39 7.47 -6.99
CA LEU A 47 -1.82 7.89 -8.33
C LEU A 47 -0.78 7.51 -9.41
N ALA A 48 0.50 7.69 -9.15
CA ALA A 48 1.57 7.29 -10.07
C ALA A 48 1.53 5.78 -10.34
N VAL A 49 1.33 4.96 -9.30
CA VAL A 49 1.19 3.52 -9.47
C VAL A 49 -0.11 3.15 -10.20
N SER A 50 -1.20 3.86 -9.94
CA SER A 50 -2.44 3.70 -10.71
C SER A 50 -2.23 3.94 -12.20
N PHE A 51 -1.46 4.96 -12.55
CA PHE A 51 -1.14 5.29 -13.94
C PHE A 51 -0.28 4.20 -14.60
N LEU A 52 0.68 3.64 -13.86
CA LEU A 52 1.61 2.65 -14.39
C LEU A 52 1.05 1.22 -14.46
N LEU A 53 0.25 0.83 -13.46
CA LEU A 53 -0.20 -0.55 -13.25
C LEU A 53 -1.72 -0.72 -13.31
N GLY A 54 -2.49 0.37 -13.45
CA GLY A 54 -3.94 0.38 -13.50
C GLY A 54 -4.62 0.55 -12.14
N MET A 55 -5.89 1.00 -12.15
CA MET A 55 -6.65 1.31 -10.92
C MET A 55 -6.89 0.09 -10.02
N GLU A 56 -7.04 -1.10 -10.61
CA GLU A 56 -7.25 -2.32 -9.83
C GLU A 56 -6.09 -2.62 -8.88
N LYS A 57 -4.86 -2.23 -9.24
CA LYS A 57 -3.67 -2.43 -8.40
C LYS A 57 -3.61 -1.54 -7.17
N ILE A 58 -4.45 -0.51 -7.11
CA ILE A 58 -4.47 0.46 -6.00
C ILE A 58 -5.80 0.48 -5.24
N LYS A 59 -6.73 -0.43 -5.56
CA LYS A 59 -8.05 -0.48 -4.93
C LYS A 59 -7.96 -0.68 -3.42
N ILE A 60 -7.30 -1.76 -2.98
CA ILE A 60 -7.17 -2.13 -1.56
C ILE A 60 -6.52 -1.00 -0.74
N ILE A 61 -5.36 -0.48 -1.19
CA ILE A 61 -4.67 0.58 -0.46
C ILE A 61 -5.49 1.88 -0.36
N ASN A 62 -6.35 2.20 -1.35
CA ASN A 62 -7.24 3.35 -1.24
C ASN A 62 -8.36 3.13 -0.21
N GLU A 63 -8.98 1.96 -0.20
CA GLU A 63 -9.99 1.61 0.81
C GLU A 63 -9.37 1.68 2.22
N HIS A 64 -8.16 1.14 2.41
CA HIS A 64 -7.46 1.17 3.69
C HIS A 64 -6.92 2.56 4.07
N LYS A 65 -6.58 3.40 3.08
CA LYS A 65 -6.22 4.82 3.32
C LYS A 65 -7.35 5.56 4.01
N ASP A 66 -8.59 5.37 3.56
CA ASP A 66 -9.76 6.01 4.14
C ASP A 66 -9.98 5.53 5.59
N LYS A 67 -9.79 4.22 5.85
CA LYS A 67 -9.83 3.68 7.21
C LYS A 67 -8.74 4.23 8.12
N ARG A 68 -7.53 4.42 7.60
CA ARG A 68 -6.43 5.06 8.33
C ARG A 68 -6.73 6.53 8.63
N ILE A 69 -7.38 7.26 7.72
CA ILE A 69 -7.82 8.64 7.96
C ILE A 69 -8.86 8.68 9.09
N ASP A 70 -9.88 7.80 9.03
CA ASP A 70 -10.90 7.64 10.09
C ASP A 70 -10.24 7.34 11.45
N ALA A 71 -9.29 6.40 11.49
CA ALA A 71 -8.61 6.00 12.71
C ALA A 71 -7.73 7.11 13.31
N GLN A 72 -6.92 7.80 12.50
CA GLN A 72 -5.95 8.78 13.00
C GLN A 72 -6.56 10.14 13.33
N TYR A 73 -7.53 10.61 12.55
CA TYR A 73 -8.05 11.97 12.69
C TYR A 73 -9.37 12.02 13.45
N TYR A 74 -10.13 10.92 13.47
CA TYR A 74 -11.45 10.86 14.10
C TYR A 74 -11.55 9.80 15.20
N MET A 75 -10.44 9.09 15.50
CA MET A 75 -10.39 7.99 16.47
C MET A 75 -11.48 6.93 16.23
N LYS A 76 -11.89 6.77 14.96
CA LYS A 76 -12.97 5.90 14.55
C LYS A 76 -12.39 4.62 13.96
N VAL A 77 -12.74 3.49 14.58
CA VAL A 77 -12.19 2.19 14.25
C VAL A 77 -13.32 1.22 13.92
N ASP A 78 -13.09 0.36 12.92
CA ASP A 78 -14.04 -0.67 12.53
C ASP A 78 -14.04 -1.86 13.52
N GLN A 79 -15.00 -2.77 13.34
CA GLN A 79 -15.09 -3.98 14.18
C GLN A 79 -13.88 -4.90 13.96
N GLU A 80 -13.45 -5.59 15.03
CA GLU A 80 -12.26 -6.46 15.03
C GLU A 80 -12.23 -7.44 13.84
N HIS A 81 -13.35 -8.07 13.50
CA HIS A 81 -13.41 -9.03 12.40
C HIS A 81 -13.13 -8.39 11.03
N LYS A 82 -13.53 -7.13 10.84
CA LYS A 82 -13.22 -6.37 9.61
C LYS A 82 -11.75 -6.03 9.55
N ILE A 83 -11.14 -5.64 10.66
CA ILE A 83 -9.70 -5.35 10.73
C ILE A 83 -8.88 -6.62 10.49
N LYS A 84 -9.34 -7.77 10.98
CA LYS A 84 -8.75 -9.08 10.65
C LYS A 84 -8.84 -9.39 9.15
N PHE A 85 -9.93 -9.01 8.49
CA PHE A 85 -10.06 -9.13 7.05
C PHE A 85 -9.07 -8.19 6.33
N MET A 86 -8.99 -6.92 6.74
CA MET A 86 -8.00 -5.95 6.22
C MET A 86 -6.55 -6.47 6.36
N LEU A 87 -6.20 -7.11 7.48
CA LEU A 87 -4.88 -7.74 7.68
C LEU A 87 -4.59 -8.82 6.61
N THR A 88 -5.61 -9.54 6.18
CA THR A 88 -5.50 -10.60 5.17
C THR A 88 -5.37 -10.00 3.77
N GLU A 89 -6.18 -8.99 3.45
CA GLU A 89 -6.07 -8.24 2.20
C GLU A 89 -4.70 -7.57 2.06
N ALA A 90 -4.20 -6.95 3.13
CA ALA A 90 -2.88 -6.33 3.17
C ALA A 90 -1.75 -7.34 2.95
N GLN A 91 -1.86 -8.55 3.49
CA GLN A 91 -0.89 -9.62 3.25
C GLN A 91 -0.83 -9.98 1.75
N ASN A 92 -1.99 -10.16 1.13
CA ASN A 92 -2.05 -10.46 -0.31
C ASN A 92 -1.53 -9.29 -1.15
N PHE A 93 -1.90 -8.06 -0.79
CA PHE A 93 -1.43 -6.85 -1.47
C PHE A 93 0.10 -6.75 -1.45
N ILE A 94 0.71 -6.95 -0.27
CA ILE A 94 2.17 -6.87 -0.10
C ILE A 94 2.86 -7.97 -0.88
N SER A 95 2.39 -9.22 -0.79
CA SER A 95 2.95 -10.33 -1.58
C SER A 95 2.92 -10.06 -3.08
N ASN A 96 1.83 -9.47 -3.59
CA ASN A 96 1.71 -9.11 -5.01
C ASN A 96 2.74 -8.04 -5.43
N PHE A 97 3.02 -7.06 -4.57
CA PHE A 97 4.04 -6.05 -4.86
C PHE A 97 5.46 -6.61 -4.70
N ASP A 98 5.70 -7.46 -3.72
CA ASP A 98 6.99 -8.13 -3.54
C ASP A 98 7.33 -9.02 -4.75
N GLU A 99 6.35 -9.79 -5.25
CA GLU A 99 6.50 -10.60 -6.47
C GLU A 99 6.76 -9.73 -7.70
N LEU A 100 5.99 -8.64 -7.87
CA LEU A 100 6.19 -7.69 -8.95
C LEU A 100 7.61 -7.12 -8.93
N VAL A 101 8.05 -6.59 -7.79
CA VAL A 101 9.36 -5.95 -7.64
C VAL A 101 10.51 -6.93 -7.87
N SER A 102 10.36 -8.17 -7.40
CA SER A 102 11.38 -9.22 -7.54
C SER A 102 11.55 -9.69 -8.98
N ASN A 103 10.48 -9.64 -9.78
CA ASN A 103 10.47 -10.13 -11.15
C ASN A 103 10.68 -9.04 -12.22
N LEU A 104 10.78 -7.76 -11.82
CA LEU A 104 11.02 -6.66 -12.76
C LEU A 104 12.36 -6.79 -13.49
N SER A 105 12.27 -6.91 -14.81
CA SER A 105 13.42 -6.86 -15.72
C SER A 105 13.87 -5.42 -16.00
N GLU A 106 15.11 -5.28 -16.47
CA GLU A 106 15.65 -3.98 -16.89
C GLU A 106 14.91 -3.38 -18.10
N ILE A 107 14.25 -4.21 -18.91
CA ILE A 107 13.41 -3.75 -20.02
C ILE A 107 12.13 -3.10 -19.48
N GLU A 108 11.41 -3.79 -18.60
CA GLU A 108 10.18 -3.27 -17.97
C GLU A 108 10.45 -1.99 -17.17
N ILE A 109 11.57 -1.93 -16.43
CA ILE A 109 11.97 -0.72 -15.70
C ILE A 109 12.10 0.48 -16.65
N LYS A 110 12.73 0.30 -17.81
CA LYS A 110 12.87 1.37 -18.82
C LYS A 110 11.51 1.76 -19.40
N GLU A 111 10.62 0.80 -19.64
CA GLU A 111 9.27 1.06 -20.12
C GLU A 111 8.45 1.89 -19.11
N TYR A 112 8.47 1.54 -17.83
CA TYR A 112 7.79 2.31 -16.79
C TYR A 112 8.34 3.74 -16.65
N ARG A 113 9.67 3.90 -16.72
CA ARG A 113 10.31 5.22 -16.72
C ARG A 113 9.87 6.06 -17.93
N SER A 114 9.85 5.45 -19.11
CA SER A 114 9.44 6.13 -20.35
C SER A 114 7.99 6.62 -20.27
N LYS A 115 7.07 5.79 -19.76
CA LYS A 115 5.67 6.19 -19.52
C LYS A 115 5.56 7.41 -18.59
N MET A 116 6.42 7.51 -17.58
CA MET A 116 6.43 8.62 -16.62
C MET A 116 7.06 9.89 -17.16
N SER A 117 7.99 9.82 -18.10
CA SER A 117 8.56 11.01 -18.76
C SER A 117 7.57 11.71 -19.69
N GLY A 118 6.47 11.04 -20.06
CA GLY A 118 5.39 11.61 -20.88
C GLY A 118 4.28 12.29 -20.08
N LEU A 119 4.37 12.31 -18.75
CA LEU A 119 3.51 13.08 -17.84
C LEU A 119 4.08 14.49 -17.65
#